data_AF-A0A316Q3H5-F1
#
_entry.id   AF-A0A316Q3H5-F1
#
_cell.length_a   1.000
_cell.length_b   1.000
_cell.length_c   1.000
_cell.angle_alpha   90.00
_cell.angle_beta   90.00
_cell.angle_gamma   90.00
#
_symmetry.space_group_name_H-M   'P 1'
#
loop_
_entity.id
_entity.type
_entity.pdbx_description
1 polymer ?
#
loop_
_entity_poly.entity_id
_entity_poly.type
_entity_poly.pdbx_seq_one_letter_code
_entity_poly.pdbx_strand_id
1 'polypeptide(L)'
;MGRFLNPDYSAFKDVLDSKIYVDKTELLEYTNSVINTTSKFICNSRPRRFGKSITANMMTAYYSKGCDSRQMFSKLKISEKDSYEENLNKYDVIHFDVQWCIEPAGSVEKVVSFITENVINELRVTFTDICPKENITLPDMLSRIYDATGRKFIVIIDEWDVLIRDEANNQRVQEEYIKFLRGMFKGVEPTKYIALAYLTGILPIKKLKTQSALNNFTQFTMLSSSVLAPYVGFTQEEVISLCERFGHNYEEVKKWYDGYRLGQYHIYNPNAVVNLMLLGEFQSYWSQTGTYESIIPLINKNFDGLKTAVIAMISGDEVNVRTATFQNDMITFRNKDDVLTLLVHLGYLAYNQSRQTAYIPNEEIRMEFIDAECVIETYEKI
;
A
#
# COMPACT_ATOMS: atom_id res chain seq x y z
N MET A 1 -7.85 -24.94 -2.84
CA MET A 1 -7.20 -23.74 -2.26
C MET A 1 -8.25 -22.92 -1.54
N GLY A 2 -7.87 -22.26 -0.46
CA GLY A 2 -8.75 -21.33 0.25
C GLY A 2 -8.79 -19.97 -0.45
N ARG A 3 -9.85 -19.22 -0.19
CA ARG A 3 -10.02 -17.82 -0.61
C ARG A 3 -9.13 -16.89 0.21
N PHE A 4 -8.88 -17.23 1.47
CA PHE A 4 -8.07 -16.44 2.41
C PHE A 4 -6.76 -17.14 2.79
N LEU A 5 -6.82 -18.45 3.03
CA LEU A 5 -5.70 -19.30 3.41
C LEU A 5 -5.18 -20.07 2.21
N ASN A 6 -3.87 -19.92 1.97
CA ASN A 6 -3.15 -20.50 0.86
C ASN A 6 -3.82 -20.24 -0.50
N PRO A 7 -4.08 -18.96 -0.89
CA PRO A 7 -4.51 -18.64 -2.25
C PRO A 7 -3.44 -19.08 -3.26
N ASP A 8 -3.87 -19.23 -4.52
CA ASP A 8 -3.00 -19.63 -5.62
C ASP A 8 -2.26 -18.45 -6.27
N TYR A 9 -1.54 -18.72 -7.36
CA TYR A 9 -0.77 -17.72 -8.08
C TYR A 9 -1.54 -16.99 -9.20
N SER A 10 -2.82 -17.29 -9.42
CA SER A 10 -3.58 -16.84 -10.60
C SER A 10 -3.58 -15.32 -10.76
N ALA A 11 -3.86 -14.59 -9.68
CA ALA A 11 -3.87 -13.13 -9.70
C ALA A 11 -2.52 -12.49 -10.06
N PHE A 12 -1.40 -13.14 -9.74
CA PHE A 12 -0.08 -12.67 -10.17
C PHE A 12 0.26 -13.14 -11.59
N LYS A 13 -0.22 -14.32 -12.00
CA LYS A 13 -0.09 -14.80 -13.37
C LYS A 13 -0.70 -13.83 -14.38
N ASP A 14 -1.90 -13.32 -14.12
CA ASP A 14 -2.55 -12.34 -15.01
C ASP A 14 -1.71 -11.08 -15.20
N VAL A 15 -0.98 -10.66 -14.16
CA VAL A 15 -0.04 -9.54 -14.22
C VAL A 15 1.16 -9.88 -15.10
N LEU A 16 1.72 -11.08 -14.99
CA LEU A 16 2.84 -11.52 -15.84
C LEU A 16 2.46 -11.71 -17.30
N ASP A 17 1.22 -12.16 -17.54
CA ASP A 17 0.67 -12.37 -18.88
C ASP A 17 0.22 -11.05 -19.54
N SER A 18 0.24 -9.93 -18.80
CA SER A 18 -0.07 -8.60 -19.31
C SER A 18 1.00 -8.09 -20.29
N LYS A 19 0.59 -7.22 -21.23
CA LYS A 19 1.50 -6.68 -22.28
C LYS A 19 2.71 -5.93 -21.71
N ILE A 20 2.55 -5.33 -20.54
CA ILE A 20 3.60 -4.63 -19.80
C ILE A 20 3.64 -5.17 -18.37
N TYR A 21 4.78 -5.76 -18.02
CA TYR A 21 5.17 -6.08 -16.65
C TYR A 21 6.62 -5.63 -16.44
N VAL A 22 6.88 -4.98 -15.31
CA VAL A 22 8.22 -4.60 -14.87
C VAL A 22 8.54 -5.42 -13.64
N ASP A 23 9.63 -6.18 -13.71
CA ASP A 23 9.99 -7.13 -12.67
C ASP A 23 10.51 -6.44 -11.40
N LYS A 24 9.70 -6.55 -10.34
CA LYS A 24 9.95 -6.05 -8.98
C LYS A 24 10.18 -7.18 -7.97
N THR A 25 10.45 -8.40 -8.43
CA THR A 25 10.59 -9.59 -7.56
C THR A 25 11.80 -9.52 -6.64
N GLU A 26 12.78 -8.65 -6.88
CA GLU A 26 13.88 -8.37 -5.95
C GLU A 26 13.40 -7.80 -4.60
N LEU A 27 12.18 -7.25 -4.52
CA LEU A 27 11.53 -6.95 -3.24
C LEU A 27 11.49 -8.18 -2.32
N LEU A 28 11.34 -9.37 -2.89
CA LEU A 28 11.25 -10.62 -2.15
C LEU A 28 12.58 -10.96 -1.45
N GLU A 29 13.72 -10.50 -1.97
CA GLU A 29 15.01 -10.66 -1.30
C GLU A 29 15.01 -9.94 0.05
N TYR A 30 14.49 -8.72 0.09
CA TYR A 30 14.33 -7.98 1.34
C TYR A 30 13.35 -8.68 2.29
N THR A 31 12.18 -9.09 1.80
CA THR A 31 11.20 -9.75 2.69
C THR A 31 11.69 -11.11 3.19
N ASN A 32 12.44 -11.87 2.37
CA ASN A 32 13.12 -13.10 2.80
C ASN A 32 14.13 -12.84 3.91
N SER A 33 14.91 -11.75 3.80
CA SER A 33 15.93 -11.41 4.81
C SER A 33 15.36 -11.09 6.19
N VAL A 34 14.09 -10.69 6.27
CA VAL A 34 13.43 -10.36 7.54
C VAL A 34 12.48 -11.45 8.05
N ILE A 35 12.20 -12.50 7.27
CA ILE A 35 11.37 -13.62 7.72
C ILE A 35 11.92 -14.20 9.03
N ASN A 36 11.04 -14.48 9.99
CA ASN A 36 11.38 -14.98 11.31
C ASN A 36 12.26 -14.06 12.18
N THR A 37 12.54 -12.83 11.76
CA THR A 37 13.30 -11.84 12.56
C THR A 37 12.38 -10.91 13.35
N THR A 38 12.95 -9.96 14.11
CA THR A 38 12.20 -8.87 14.74
C THR A 38 11.69 -7.83 13.73
N SER A 39 12.24 -7.78 12.52
CA SER A 39 11.87 -6.84 11.45
C SER A 39 10.76 -7.37 10.52
N LYS A 40 10.19 -8.54 10.82
CA LYS A 40 9.20 -9.24 9.98
C LYS A 40 7.82 -8.58 9.85
N PHE A 41 7.57 -7.49 10.57
CA PHE A 41 6.32 -6.74 10.52
C PHE A 41 6.54 -5.49 9.66
N ILE A 42 6.05 -5.51 8.43
CA ILE A 42 6.25 -4.48 7.42
C ILE A 42 4.92 -3.81 7.11
N CYS A 43 4.89 -2.48 7.11
CA CYS A 43 3.80 -1.68 6.57
C CYS A 43 4.35 -0.81 5.44
N ASN A 44 3.98 -1.12 4.20
CA ASN A 44 4.38 -0.37 3.02
C ASN A 44 3.20 0.46 2.51
N SER A 45 3.19 1.74 2.88
CA SER A 45 2.13 2.69 2.54
C SER A 45 2.50 3.52 1.32
N ARG A 46 1.71 3.44 0.26
CA ARG A 46 1.95 4.15 -1.00
C ARG A 46 0.64 4.54 -1.70
N PRO A 47 0.66 5.57 -2.57
CA PRO A 47 -0.54 6.11 -3.19
C PRO A 47 -1.32 5.09 -4.00
N ARG A 48 -2.55 5.44 -4.38
CA ARG A 48 -3.32 4.64 -5.35
C ARG A 48 -2.53 4.47 -6.63
N ARG A 49 -2.71 3.34 -7.31
CA ARG A 49 -2.11 3.03 -8.62
C ARG A 49 -0.58 2.79 -8.64
N PHE A 50 0.07 2.78 -7.48
CA PHE A 50 1.48 2.38 -7.32
C PHE A 50 1.68 0.86 -7.11
N GLY A 51 0.84 0.01 -7.72
CA GLY A 51 1.07 -1.45 -7.75
C GLY A 51 1.00 -2.19 -6.41
N LYS A 52 0.27 -1.66 -5.40
CA LYS A 52 0.06 -2.30 -4.08
C LYS A 52 -0.39 -3.76 -4.19
N SER A 53 -1.53 -3.98 -4.83
CA SER A 53 -2.13 -5.30 -5.00
C SER A 53 -1.28 -6.24 -5.84
N ILE A 54 -0.56 -5.72 -6.85
CA ILE A 54 0.39 -6.52 -7.64
C ILE A 54 1.48 -7.09 -6.72
N THR A 55 2.03 -6.28 -5.82
CA THR A 55 3.02 -6.75 -4.85
C THR A 55 2.43 -7.76 -3.86
N ALA A 56 1.22 -7.54 -3.35
CA ALA A 56 0.55 -8.48 -2.45
C ALA A 56 0.30 -9.84 -3.12
N ASN A 57 -0.16 -9.83 -4.38
CA ASN A 57 -0.36 -11.02 -5.21
C ASN A 57 0.96 -11.74 -5.51
N MET A 58 2.02 -10.99 -5.84
CA MET A 58 3.37 -11.54 -6.05
C MET A 58 3.89 -12.25 -4.80
N MET A 59 3.78 -11.62 -3.62
CA MET A 59 4.20 -12.22 -2.35
C MET A 59 3.37 -13.47 -2.03
N THR A 60 2.05 -13.43 -2.28
CA THR A 60 1.16 -14.58 -2.08
C THR A 60 1.57 -15.75 -2.98
N ALA A 61 1.75 -15.50 -4.28
CA ALA A 61 2.19 -16.49 -5.25
C ALA A 61 3.57 -17.09 -4.90
N TYR A 62 4.47 -16.28 -4.33
CA TYR A 62 5.81 -16.71 -3.96
C TYR A 62 5.84 -17.57 -2.70
N TYR A 63 5.15 -17.15 -1.63
CA TYR A 63 5.25 -17.81 -0.32
C TYR A 63 4.26 -18.96 -0.12
N SER A 64 3.08 -18.90 -0.77
CA SER A 64 1.97 -19.81 -0.52
C SER A 64 2.34 -21.24 -0.89
N LYS A 65 2.30 -22.15 0.10
CA LYS A 65 2.40 -23.59 -0.14
C LYS A 65 1.16 -24.18 -0.83
N GLY A 66 0.11 -23.38 -1.00
CA GLY A 66 -1.12 -23.78 -1.66
C GLY A 66 -0.96 -24.06 -3.14
N CYS A 67 0.11 -23.55 -3.77
CA CYS A 67 0.38 -23.70 -5.20
C CYS A 67 1.86 -24.07 -5.45
N ASP A 68 2.16 -24.48 -6.68
CA ASP A 68 3.53 -24.60 -7.20
C ASP A 68 3.75 -23.49 -8.23
N SER A 69 4.49 -22.45 -7.82
CA SER A 69 4.79 -21.29 -8.65
C SER A 69 6.26 -21.28 -9.11
N ARG A 70 7.01 -22.38 -8.94
CA ARG A 70 8.44 -22.43 -9.27
C ARG A 70 8.73 -22.06 -10.71
N GLN A 71 8.02 -22.67 -11.66
CA GLN A 71 8.24 -22.37 -13.09
C GLN A 71 7.98 -20.90 -13.42
N MET A 72 7.01 -20.28 -12.75
CA MET A 72 6.70 -18.86 -12.93
C MET A 72 7.85 -17.98 -12.45
N PHE A 73 8.32 -18.19 -11.22
CA PHE A 73 9.38 -17.36 -10.64
C PHE A 73 10.79 -17.65 -11.20
N SER A 74 11.02 -18.83 -11.80
CA SER A 74 12.31 -19.19 -12.43
C SER A 74 12.74 -18.27 -13.59
N LYS A 75 11.83 -17.42 -14.07
CA LYS A 75 12.07 -16.44 -15.15
C LYS A 75 12.21 -15.00 -14.64
N LEU A 76 12.11 -14.80 -13.32
CA LEU A 76 12.08 -13.49 -12.68
C LEU A 76 13.38 -13.27 -11.88
N LYS A 77 13.72 -12.00 -11.63
CA LYS A 77 14.97 -11.60 -10.96
C LYS A 77 15.21 -12.24 -9.61
N ILE A 78 14.15 -12.56 -8.85
CA ILE A 78 14.30 -13.27 -7.57
C ILE A 78 14.97 -14.64 -7.72
N SER A 79 14.85 -15.30 -8.88
CA SER A 79 15.47 -16.62 -9.12
C SER A 79 17.00 -16.59 -9.11
N GLU A 80 17.60 -15.41 -9.25
CA GLU A 80 19.05 -15.20 -9.20
C GLU A 80 19.57 -15.00 -7.76
N LYS A 81 18.68 -14.96 -6.76
CA LYS A 81 19.04 -14.70 -5.36
C LYS A 81 19.12 -15.99 -4.55
N ASP A 82 20.08 -16.06 -3.62
CA ASP A 82 20.31 -17.25 -2.79
C ASP A 82 19.07 -17.65 -1.97
N SER A 83 18.29 -16.67 -1.50
CA SER A 83 17.09 -16.88 -0.68
C SER A 83 15.87 -17.43 -1.45
N TYR A 84 15.99 -17.62 -2.77
CA TYR A 84 14.90 -18.00 -3.67
C TYR A 84 14.22 -19.32 -3.27
N GLU A 85 14.94 -20.43 -3.38
CA GLU A 85 14.39 -21.78 -3.13
C GLU A 85 14.11 -22.04 -1.64
N GLU A 86 14.71 -21.27 -0.74
CA GLU A 86 14.51 -21.40 0.70
C GLU A 86 13.09 -21.04 1.15
N ASN A 87 12.46 -20.09 0.44
CA ASN A 87 11.18 -19.51 0.86
C ASN A 87 10.02 -19.80 -0.11
N LEU A 88 10.33 -20.17 -1.35
CA LEU A 88 9.34 -20.45 -2.39
C LEU A 88 8.39 -21.58 -1.99
N ASN A 89 7.09 -21.27 -1.97
CA ASN A 89 5.97 -22.16 -1.65
C ASN A 89 6.13 -22.94 -0.32
N LYS A 90 6.70 -22.30 0.73
CA LYS A 90 6.97 -22.97 2.04
C LYS A 90 6.03 -22.60 3.18
N TYR A 91 5.16 -21.61 3.01
CA TYR A 91 4.40 -21.04 4.13
C TYR A 91 2.90 -21.19 3.99
N ASP A 92 2.23 -21.27 5.14
CA ASP A 92 0.79 -21.00 5.22
C ASP A 92 0.55 -19.50 5.08
N VAL A 93 -0.01 -19.07 3.95
CA VAL A 93 -0.26 -17.65 3.66
C VAL A 93 -1.72 -17.30 3.93
N ILE A 94 -1.95 -16.28 4.75
CA ILE A 94 -3.26 -15.64 4.91
C ILE A 94 -3.21 -14.32 4.15
N HIS A 95 -4.05 -14.17 3.12
CA HIS A 95 -4.12 -12.97 2.31
C HIS A 95 -5.56 -12.51 2.16
N PHE A 96 -5.80 -11.21 2.37
CA PHE A 96 -7.08 -10.57 2.08
C PHE A 96 -6.94 -9.09 1.75
N ASP A 97 -7.85 -8.62 0.90
CA ASP A 97 -8.11 -7.21 0.61
C ASP A 97 -9.29 -6.74 1.48
N VAL A 98 -9.04 -5.74 2.32
CA VAL A 98 -10.06 -5.23 3.26
C VAL A 98 -11.17 -4.49 2.53
N GLN A 99 -10.87 -3.73 1.46
CA GLN A 99 -11.85 -3.02 0.65
C GLN A 99 -12.83 -4.01 0.01
N TRP A 100 -12.32 -5.11 -0.53
CA TRP A 100 -13.17 -6.15 -1.10
C TRP A 100 -14.03 -6.85 -0.04
N CYS A 101 -13.54 -7.01 1.20
CA CYS A 101 -14.32 -7.64 2.27
C CYS A 101 -15.53 -6.80 2.73
N ILE A 102 -15.61 -5.51 2.39
CA ILE A 102 -16.72 -4.63 2.81
C ILE A 102 -18.06 -5.08 2.23
N GLU A 103 -18.13 -5.34 0.92
CA GLU A 103 -19.38 -5.71 0.25
C GLU A 103 -19.89 -7.09 0.73
N PRO A 104 -19.08 -8.16 0.74
CA PRO A 104 -19.54 -9.49 1.17
C PRO A 104 -19.89 -9.56 2.66
N ALA A 105 -19.30 -8.70 3.49
CA ALA A 105 -19.68 -8.58 4.90
C ALA A 105 -21.08 -7.98 5.09
N GLY A 106 -21.61 -7.28 4.08
CA GLY A 106 -22.90 -6.61 4.07
C GLY A 106 -22.94 -5.27 4.83
N SER A 107 -21.97 -4.99 5.71
CA SER A 107 -21.75 -3.66 6.29
C SER A 107 -20.32 -3.53 6.83
N VAL A 108 -19.85 -2.28 6.99
CA VAL A 108 -18.50 -1.98 7.52
C VAL A 108 -18.29 -2.50 8.95
N GLU A 109 -19.34 -2.59 9.76
CA GLU A 109 -19.31 -3.18 11.10
C GLU A 109 -19.03 -4.68 11.09
N LYS A 110 -19.39 -5.39 10.03
CA LYS A 110 -19.29 -6.85 9.94
C LYS A 110 -18.00 -7.32 9.27
N VAL A 111 -17.14 -6.40 8.84
CA VAL A 111 -15.91 -6.75 8.10
C VAL A 111 -14.97 -7.60 8.95
N VAL A 112 -14.77 -7.24 10.22
CA VAL A 112 -13.89 -7.99 11.13
C VAL A 112 -14.42 -9.40 11.38
N SER A 113 -15.73 -9.55 11.65
CA SER A 113 -16.34 -10.88 11.83
C SER A 113 -16.27 -11.69 10.55
N PHE A 114 -16.54 -11.08 9.39
CA PHE A 114 -16.47 -11.74 8.09
C PHE A 114 -15.07 -12.29 7.81
N ILE A 115 -14.01 -11.48 7.96
CA ILE A 115 -12.62 -11.93 7.78
C ILE A 115 -12.31 -13.07 8.76
N THR A 116 -12.62 -12.87 10.04
CA THR A 116 -12.30 -13.82 11.11
C THR A 116 -12.97 -15.18 10.88
N GLU A 117 -14.28 -15.19 10.60
CA GLU A 117 -15.05 -16.41 10.38
C GLU A 117 -14.57 -17.18 9.15
N ASN A 118 -14.33 -16.48 8.02
CA ASN A 118 -13.88 -17.14 6.80
C ASN A 118 -12.48 -17.74 6.96
N VAL A 119 -11.53 -17.00 7.55
CA VAL A 119 -10.17 -17.51 7.79
C VAL A 119 -10.20 -18.70 8.75
N ILE A 120 -10.97 -18.62 9.85
CA ILE A 120 -11.11 -19.73 10.80
C ILE A 120 -11.71 -20.97 10.14
N ASN A 121 -12.72 -20.80 9.28
CA ASN A 121 -13.33 -21.92 8.57
C ASN A 121 -12.33 -22.61 7.63
N GLU A 122 -11.52 -21.87 6.90
CA GLU A 122 -10.48 -22.45 6.04
C GLU A 122 -9.34 -23.10 6.84
N LEU A 123 -8.98 -22.54 8.00
CA LEU A 123 -8.04 -23.17 8.93
C LEU A 123 -8.59 -24.50 9.46
N ARG A 124 -9.87 -24.57 9.86
CA ARG A 124 -10.51 -25.82 10.32
C ARG A 124 -10.50 -26.91 9.25
N VAL A 125 -10.70 -26.54 7.98
CA VAL A 125 -10.60 -27.48 6.86
C VAL A 125 -9.16 -27.94 6.63
N THR A 126 -8.19 -27.04 6.78
CA THR A 126 -6.77 -27.34 6.51
C THR A 126 -6.08 -28.08 7.66
N PHE A 127 -6.53 -27.86 8.90
CA PHE A 127 -5.93 -28.37 10.14
C PHE A 127 -6.97 -29.11 10.99
N THR A 128 -7.72 -30.01 10.35
CA THR A 128 -8.91 -30.66 10.95
C THR A 128 -8.64 -31.38 12.27
N ASP A 129 -7.46 -31.99 12.43
CA ASP A 129 -7.11 -32.74 13.65
C ASP A 129 -6.64 -31.85 14.81
N ILE A 130 -6.48 -30.54 14.57
CA ILE A 130 -5.87 -29.59 15.50
C ILE A 130 -6.88 -28.51 15.92
N CYS A 131 -7.66 -28.02 14.96
CA CYS A 131 -8.58 -26.92 15.22
C CYS A 131 -9.75 -27.34 16.11
N PRO A 132 -10.01 -26.63 17.21
CA PRO A 132 -11.17 -26.91 18.05
C PRO A 132 -12.48 -26.63 17.31
N LYS A 133 -13.52 -27.39 17.67
CA LYS A 133 -14.90 -27.18 17.19
C LYS A 133 -15.58 -25.98 17.85
N GLU A 134 -15.06 -25.53 18.99
CA GLU A 134 -15.55 -24.36 19.72
C GLU A 134 -15.25 -23.05 18.99
N ASN A 135 -15.99 -21.99 19.33
CA ASN A 135 -15.73 -20.64 18.85
C ASN A 135 -14.54 -20.05 19.59
N ILE A 136 -13.47 -19.81 18.85
CA ILE A 136 -12.26 -19.13 19.34
C ILE A 136 -11.91 -17.97 18.43
N THR A 137 -11.04 -17.08 18.90
CA THR A 137 -10.56 -15.96 18.09
C THR A 137 -9.50 -16.42 17.07
N LEU A 138 -9.33 -15.68 15.98
CA LEU A 138 -8.31 -16.00 14.98
C LEU A 138 -6.87 -16.03 15.56
N PRO A 139 -6.44 -15.06 16.40
CA PRO A 139 -5.12 -15.16 17.04
C PRO A 139 -4.93 -16.42 17.89
N ASP A 140 -5.94 -16.84 18.65
CA ASP A 140 -5.91 -18.09 19.44
C ASP A 140 -5.81 -19.31 18.52
N MET A 141 -6.57 -19.33 17.42
CA MET A 141 -6.50 -20.41 16.43
C MET A 141 -5.09 -20.56 15.83
N LEU A 142 -4.47 -19.45 15.42
CA LEU A 142 -3.11 -19.47 14.87
C LEU A 142 -2.08 -19.92 15.92
N SER A 143 -2.22 -19.47 17.16
CA SER A 143 -1.37 -19.89 18.27
C SER A 143 -1.44 -21.40 18.51
N ARG A 144 -2.65 -21.98 18.58
CA ARG A 144 -2.83 -23.43 18.78
C ARG A 144 -2.28 -24.26 17.64
N ILE A 145 -2.46 -23.81 16.40
CA ILE A 145 -1.88 -24.49 15.24
C ILE A 145 -0.36 -24.48 15.32
N TYR A 146 0.24 -23.34 15.69
CA TYR A 146 1.67 -23.25 15.91
C TYR A 146 2.16 -24.17 17.04
N ASP A 147 1.50 -24.18 18.20
CA ASP A 147 1.89 -25.03 19.32
C ASP A 147 1.83 -26.52 18.97
N ALA A 148 0.86 -26.93 18.15
CA ALA A 148 0.70 -28.31 17.73
C ALA A 148 1.63 -28.74 16.58
N THR A 149 2.06 -27.81 15.72
CA THR A 149 2.75 -28.16 14.45
C THR A 149 4.09 -27.49 14.23
N GLY A 150 4.42 -26.45 14.99
CA GLY A 150 5.51 -25.51 14.71
C GLY A 150 5.32 -24.66 13.46
N ARG A 151 4.18 -24.75 12.75
CA ARG A 151 3.95 -24.01 11.50
C ARG A 151 3.72 -22.54 11.79
N LYS A 152 4.41 -21.72 11.02
CA LYS A 152 4.27 -20.26 11.05
C LYS A 152 3.55 -19.75 9.81
N PHE A 153 2.88 -18.62 9.98
CA PHE A 153 2.03 -18.01 8.98
C PHE A 153 2.69 -16.77 8.38
N ILE A 154 2.47 -16.54 7.09
CA ILE A 154 2.70 -15.26 6.45
C ILE A 154 1.34 -14.57 6.30
N VAL A 155 1.22 -13.34 6.79
CA VAL A 155 -0.04 -12.58 6.74
C VAL A 155 0.14 -11.37 5.83
N ILE A 156 -0.67 -11.26 4.79
CA ILE A 156 -0.67 -10.17 3.82
C ILE A 156 -2.03 -9.48 3.89
N ILE A 157 -2.06 -8.18 4.14
CA ILE A 157 -3.29 -7.39 4.16
C ILE A 157 -3.17 -6.26 3.15
N ASP A 158 -4.01 -6.30 2.12
CA ASP A 158 -4.15 -5.23 1.14
C ASP A 158 -5.27 -4.25 1.55
N GLU A 159 -5.13 -3.00 1.15
CA GLU A 159 -5.99 -1.87 1.54
C GLU A 159 -6.25 -1.82 3.07
N TRP A 160 -5.23 -2.11 3.89
CA TRP A 160 -5.41 -2.24 5.34
C TRP A 160 -6.00 -0.98 5.99
N ASP A 161 -5.75 0.20 5.43
CA ASP A 161 -6.14 1.51 5.98
C ASP A 161 -7.55 1.94 5.58
N VAL A 162 -8.27 1.18 4.75
CA VAL A 162 -9.54 1.63 4.16
C VAL A 162 -10.61 1.98 5.19
N LEU A 163 -10.75 1.17 6.25
CA LEU A 163 -11.67 1.44 7.36
C LEU A 163 -11.19 2.59 8.26
N ILE A 164 -9.93 3.00 8.16
CA ILE A 164 -9.40 4.18 8.88
C ILE A 164 -9.65 5.45 8.05
N ARG A 165 -9.52 5.33 6.73
CA ARG A 165 -9.60 6.41 5.76
C ARG A 165 -11.04 6.78 5.41
N ASP A 166 -11.84 5.79 5.01
CA ASP A 166 -13.16 6.01 4.42
C ASP A 166 -14.22 6.09 5.54
N GLU A 167 -14.04 5.33 6.61
CA GLU A 167 -14.87 5.38 7.83
C GLU A 167 -14.29 6.33 8.89
N ALA A 168 -13.67 7.44 8.47
CA ALA A 168 -12.94 8.36 9.34
C ALA A 168 -13.78 8.92 10.52
N ASN A 169 -15.08 9.08 10.31
CA ASN A 169 -16.04 9.57 11.30
C ASN A 169 -16.70 8.46 12.15
N ASN A 170 -16.48 7.19 11.81
CA ASN A 170 -17.08 6.04 12.49
C ASN A 170 -16.08 5.44 13.51
N GLN A 171 -15.96 6.11 14.67
CA GLN A 171 -14.99 5.72 15.70
C GLN A 171 -15.16 4.27 16.17
N ARG A 172 -16.40 3.77 16.23
CA ARG A 172 -16.70 2.39 16.64
C ARG A 172 -16.05 1.37 15.72
N VAL A 173 -16.24 1.51 14.41
CA VAL A 173 -15.65 0.61 13.40
C VAL A 173 -14.14 0.67 13.42
N GLN A 174 -13.56 1.87 13.53
CA GLN A 174 -12.10 2.02 13.65
C GLN A 174 -11.54 1.34 14.90
N GLU A 175 -12.18 1.52 16.05
CA GLU A 175 -11.72 0.93 17.31
C GLU A 175 -11.80 -0.60 17.27
N GLU A 176 -12.88 -1.16 16.73
CA GLU A 176 -13.04 -2.60 16.53
C GLU A 176 -11.96 -3.16 15.59
N TYR A 177 -11.75 -2.51 14.45
CA TYR A 177 -10.77 -2.95 13.48
C TYR A 177 -9.32 -2.84 13.99
N ILE A 178 -8.97 -1.74 14.67
CA ILE A 178 -7.65 -1.60 15.32
C ILE A 178 -7.48 -2.64 16.44
N LYS A 179 -8.53 -2.96 17.19
CA LYS A 179 -8.49 -4.03 18.21
C LYS A 179 -8.21 -5.39 17.58
N PHE A 180 -8.84 -5.69 16.43
CA PHE A 180 -8.56 -6.89 15.65
C PHE A 180 -7.09 -6.96 15.22
N LEU A 181 -6.55 -5.91 14.58
CA LEU A 181 -5.16 -5.87 14.15
C LEU A 181 -4.18 -6.00 15.32
N ARG A 182 -4.47 -5.37 16.47
CA ARG A 182 -3.67 -5.52 17.69
C ARG A 182 -3.68 -6.96 18.20
N GLY A 183 -4.83 -7.63 18.20
CA GLY A 183 -4.92 -9.05 18.57
C GLY A 183 -4.10 -9.95 17.66
N MET A 184 -4.08 -9.64 16.36
CA MET A 184 -3.32 -10.40 15.35
C MET A 184 -1.80 -10.20 15.43
N PHE A 185 -1.33 -9.00 15.78
CA PHE A 185 0.08 -8.65 15.56
C PHE A 185 0.84 -8.12 16.79
N LYS A 186 0.15 -7.71 17.87
CA LYS A 186 0.79 -7.08 19.03
C LYS A 186 0.96 -8.08 20.17
N GLY A 187 2.12 -8.03 20.82
CA GLY A 187 2.46 -8.90 21.96
C GLY A 187 3.47 -9.97 21.59
N VAL A 188 3.89 -10.76 22.58
CA VAL A 188 4.90 -11.81 22.39
C VAL A 188 4.34 -12.99 21.59
N GLU A 189 3.07 -13.36 21.80
CA GLU A 189 2.49 -14.56 21.20
C GLU A 189 2.45 -14.50 19.66
N PRO A 190 1.95 -13.41 19.02
CA PRO A 190 2.02 -13.28 17.56
C PRO A 190 3.42 -13.44 16.97
N THR A 191 4.47 -13.04 17.70
CA THR A 191 5.84 -13.18 17.21
C THR A 191 6.30 -14.64 17.10
N LYS A 192 5.65 -15.59 17.77
CA LYS A 192 6.01 -17.01 17.66
C LYS A 192 5.46 -17.63 16.37
N TYR A 193 4.19 -17.38 16.09
CA TYR A 193 3.47 -18.02 14.97
C TYR A 193 3.46 -17.21 13.67
N ILE A 194 3.86 -15.93 13.67
CA ILE A 194 4.00 -15.14 12.43
C ILE A 194 5.44 -15.21 11.92
N ALA A 195 5.62 -15.69 10.70
CA ALA A 195 6.88 -15.67 9.97
C ALA A 195 7.14 -14.30 9.32
N LEU A 196 6.10 -13.70 8.73
CA LEU A 196 6.10 -12.37 8.11
C LEU A 196 4.70 -11.78 8.15
N ALA A 197 4.58 -10.47 8.39
CA ALA A 197 3.35 -9.72 8.19
C ALA A 197 3.64 -8.53 7.27
N TYR A 198 2.87 -8.41 6.18
CA TYR A 198 2.99 -7.33 5.21
C TYR A 198 1.65 -6.63 5.05
N LEU A 199 1.58 -5.37 5.47
CA LEU A 199 0.43 -4.51 5.28
C LEU A 199 0.73 -3.52 4.17
N THR A 200 -0.22 -3.32 3.27
CA THR A 200 -0.14 -2.24 2.27
C THR A 200 -1.46 -1.49 2.16
N GLY A 201 -1.35 -0.19 1.91
CA GLY A 201 -2.45 0.76 1.98
C GLY A 201 -1.96 2.15 1.58
N ILE A 202 -2.82 3.16 1.67
CA ILE A 202 -2.43 4.54 1.33
C ILE A 202 -1.79 5.23 2.54
N LEU A 203 -2.46 5.20 3.68
CA LEU A 203 -2.00 5.87 4.88
C LEU A 203 -0.99 5.04 5.68
N PRO A 204 -0.03 5.69 6.35
CA PRO A 204 0.76 5.06 7.40
C PRO A 204 -0.10 4.69 8.62
N ILE A 205 0.47 3.91 9.54
CA ILE A 205 -0.26 3.41 10.72
C ILE A 205 -0.72 4.57 11.60
N LYS A 206 -2.02 4.61 11.90
CA LYS A 206 -2.65 5.66 12.74
C LYS A 206 -1.90 5.87 14.05
N LYS A 207 -1.58 7.14 14.35
CA LYS A 207 -1.04 7.54 15.66
C LYS A 207 -2.23 7.73 16.61
N LEU A 208 -2.31 6.91 17.65
CA LEU A 208 -3.28 7.13 18.73
C LEU A 208 -2.59 7.95 19.83
N LYS A 209 -3.37 8.75 20.59
CA LYS A 209 -2.93 9.85 21.49
C LYS A 209 -1.62 9.66 22.28
N THR A 210 -1.22 8.42 22.60
CA THR A 210 0.04 8.11 23.29
C THR A 210 0.97 7.12 22.55
N GLN A 211 0.50 6.36 21.55
CA GLN A 211 1.29 5.36 20.80
C GLN A 211 0.66 5.06 19.42
N SER A 212 1.46 4.65 18.42
CA SER A 212 0.91 4.11 17.18
C SER A 212 0.11 2.82 17.43
N ALA A 213 -0.95 2.60 16.64
CA ALA A 213 -1.84 1.45 16.80
C ALA A 213 -1.09 0.11 16.78
N LEU A 214 -0.07 0.01 15.91
CA LEU A 214 0.80 -1.14 15.65
C LEU A 214 2.27 -0.70 15.63
N ASN A 215 2.84 -0.40 16.79
CA ASN A 215 4.19 0.17 16.91
C ASN A 215 5.34 -0.81 16.63
N ASN A 216 5.06 -2.10 16.48
CA ASN A 216 6.03 -3.13 16.10
C ASN A 216 6.26 -3.22 14.58
N PHE A 217 5.48 -2.48 13.77
CA PHE A 217 5.66 -2.47 12.32
C PHE A 217 6.69 -1.43 11.89
N THR A 218 7.60 -1.86 11.02
CA THR A 218 8.47 -0.95 10.28
C THR A 218 7.66 -0.33 9.15
N GLN A 219 7.59 1.00 9.13
CA GLN A 219 6.79 1.75 8.16
C GLN A 219 7.66 2.29 7.02
N PHE A 220 7.31 1.91 5.80
CA PHE A 220 7.83 2.48 4.57
C PHE A 220 6.74 3.33 3.94
N THR A 221 7.03 4.60 3.66
CA THR A 221 6.02 5.57 3.21
C THR A 221 6.58 6.47 2.12
N MET A 222 5.72 7.28 1.48
CA MET A 222 6.16 8.33 0.55
C MET A 222 7.06 9.40 1.18
N LEU A 223 7.07 9.53 2.52
CA LEU A 223 8.00 10.43 3.22
C LEU A 223 9.39 9.81 3.41
N SER A 224 9.45 8.47 3.47
CA SER A 224 10.67 7.71 3.68
C SER A 224 10.42 6.25 3.29
N SER A 225 10.77 5.90 2.06
CA SER A 225 10.59 4.54 1.51
C SER A 225 11.81 3.65 1.71
N SER A 226 12.97 4.23 2.03
CA SER A 226 14.22 3.51 2.36
C SER A 226 14.52 2.39 1.35
N VAL A 227 14.82 1.18 1.84
CA VAL A 227 15.13 -0.02 1.03
C VAL A 227 14.01 -0.43 0.07
N LEU A 228 12.78 0.04 0.28
CA LEU A 228 11.65 -0.26 -0.60
C LEU A 228 11.47 0.75 -1.75
N ALA A 229 12.20 1.87 -1.75
CA ALA A 229 12.10 2.92 -2.74
C ALA A 229 12.05 2.43 -4.21
N PRO A 230 12.96 1.54 -4.69
CA PRO A 230 12.95 1.10 -6.09
C PRO A 230 11.74 0.21 -6.44
N TYR A 231 10.99 -0.28 -5.45
CA TYR A 231 9.84 -1.17 -5.63
C TYR A 231 8.49 -0.47 -5.45
N VAL A 232 8.49 0.83 -5.13
CA VAL A 232 7.25 1.61 -4.93
C VAL A 232 6.52 1.84 -6.25
N GLY A 233 7.24 2.17 -7.31
CA GLY A 233 6.71 2.39 -8.66
C GLY A 233 7.75 2.00 -9.72
N PHE A 234 7.69 2.61 -10.91
CA PHE A 234 8.73 2.40 -11.92
C PHE A 234 9.89 3.36 -11.72
N THR A 235 11.13 2.87 -11.85
CA THR A 235 12.32 3.73 -11.81
C THR A 235 12.50 4.42 -13.15
N GLN A 236 13.30 5.49 -13.16
CA GLN A 236 13.68 6.17 -14.40
C GLN A 236 14.23 5.21 -15.47
N GLU A 237 15.11 4.28 -15.10
CA GLU A 237 15.72 3.33 -16.04
C GLU A 237 14.67 2.40 -16.67
N GLU A 238 13.70 1.96 -15.87
CA GLU A 238 12.60 1.12 -16.35
C GLU A 238 11.67 1.90 -17.30
N VAL A 239 11.40 3.17 -17.01
CA VAL A 239 10.60 4.04 -17.87
C VAL A 239 11.32 4.33 -19.18
N ILE A 240 12.64 4.57 -19.17
CA ILE A 240 13.45 4.72 -20.38
C ILE A 240 13.33 3.47 -21.25
N SER A 241 13.49 2.27 -20.67
CA SER A 241 13.36 1.02 -21.41
C SER A 241 11.96 0.83 -22.01
N LEU A 242 10.90 1.24 -21.30
CA LEU A 242 9.54 1.23 -21.83
C LEU A 242 9.38 2.24 -22.98
N CYS A 243 9.95 3.44 -22.86
CA CYS A 243 9.92 4.45 -23.92
C CYS A 243 10.58 3.92 -25.21
N GLU A 244 11.74 3.27 -25.09
CA GLU A 244 12.45 2.65 -26.22
C GLU A 244 11.62 1.53 -26.87
N ARG A 245 10.98 0.68 -26.05
CA ARG A 245 10.17 -0.44 -26.53
C ARG A 245 8.89 0.00 -27.24
N PHE A 246 8.27 1.09 -26.80
CA PHE A 246 6.97 1.55 -27.29
C PHE A 246 7.05 2.79 -28.21
N GLY A 247 8.26 3.36 -28.40
CA GLY A 247 8.49 4.46 -29.34
C GLY A 247 8.09 5.84 -28.82
N HIS A 248 8.20 6.08 -27.50
CA HIS A 248 7.89 7.37 -26.88
C HIS A 248 9.16 8.19 -26.58
N ASN A 249 9.03 9.53 -26.65
CA ASN A 249 10.12 10.43 -26.25
C ASN A 249 10.20 10.51 -24.72
N TYR A 250 11.29 10.01 -24.14
CA TYR A 250 11.48 10.01 -22.69
C TYR A 250 11.43 11.41 -22.05
N GLU A 251 11.90 12.47 -22.70
CA GLU A 251 11.85 13.82 -22.13
C GLU A 251 10.41 14.33 -21.98
N GLU A 252 9.52 13.92 -22.88
CA GLU A 252 8.10 14.23 -22.80
C GLU A 252 7.41 13.41 -21.70
N VAL A 253 7.73 12.11 -21.61
CA VAL A 253 7.27 11.22 -20.51
C VAL A 253 7.72 11.75 -19.15
N LYS A 254 8.97 12.19 -19.06
CA LYS A 254 9.54 12.76 -17.85
C LYS A 254 8.78 14.02 -17.44
N LYS A 255 8.53 14.96 -18.35
CA LYS A 255 7.77 16.18 -18.06
C LYS A 255 6.38 15.87 -17.50
N TRP A 256 5.70 14.87 -18.05
CA TRP A 256 4.33 14.53 -17.68
C TRP A 256 4.22 13.71 -16.40
N TYR A 257 5.14 12.78 -16.16
CA TYR A 257 4.96 11.71 -15.18
C TYR A 257 6.11 11.55 -14.17
N ASP A 258 7.26 12.23 -14.33
CA ASP A 258 8.36 12.23 -13.35
C ASP A 258 8.13 13.27 -12.25
N GLY A 259 8.43 12.92 -11.00
CA GLY A 259 8.33 13.88 -9.92
C GLY A 259 8.36 13.33 -8.50
N TYR A 260 8.21 12.02 -8.31
CA TYR A 260 8.34 11.43 -6.98
C TYR A 260 9.78 11.01 -6.73
N ARG A 261 10.46 11.71 -5.82
CA ARG A 261 11.83 11.37 -5.44
C ARG A 261 11.87 10.59 -4.13
N LEU A 262 12.20 9.30 -4.20
CA LEU A 262 12.32 8.41 -3.05
C LEU A 262 13.79 8.00 -2.88
N GLY A 263 14.49 8.69 -1.97
CA GLY A 263 15.95 8.55 -1.83
C GLY A 263 16.67 9.04 -3.09
N GLN A 264 17.47 8.18 -3.71
CA GLN A 264 18.12 8.48 -5.01
C GLN A 264 17.23 8.19 -6.23
N TYR A 265 16.07 7.54 -6.05
CA TYR A 265 15.27 7.08 -7.18
C TYR A 265 14.23 8.12 -7.59
N HIS A 266 14.17 8.37 -8.90
CA HIS A 266 13.01 8.94 -9.56
C HIS A 266 11.99 7.83 -9.77
N ILE A 267 10.81 8.00 -9.19
CA ILE A 267 9.74 7.02 -9.18
C ILE A 267 8.55 7.58 -9.95
N TYR A 268 8.06 6.77 -10.87
CA TYR A 268 6.91 7.07 -11.72
C TYR A 268 5.71 6.24 -11.27
N ASN A 269 4.51 6.81 -11.43
CA ASN A 269 3.27 6.06 -11.25
C ASN A 269 3.17 4.97 -12.34
N PRO A 270 3.20 3.67 -11.98
CA PRO A 270 3.13 2.57 -12.95
C PRO A 270 1.89 2.63 -13.85
N ASN A 271 0.73 3.00 -13.31
CA ASN A 271 -0.50 3.05 -14.08
C ASN A 271 -0.47 4.14 -15.15
N ALA A 272 0.05 5.32 -14.82
CA ALA A 272 0.16 6.41 -15.79
C ALA A 272 1.12 6.04 -16.93
N VAL A 273 2.29 5.48 -16.59
CA VAL A 273 3.25 5.02 -17.59
C VAL A 273 2.66 3.88 -18.44
N VAL A 274 2.05 2.86 -17.85
CA VAL A 274 1.44 1.75 -18.60
C VAL A 274 0.36 2.26 -19.54
N ASN A 275 -0.53 3.15 -19.08
CA ASN A 275 -1.58 3.69 -19.93
C ASN A 275 -1.00 4.52 -21.08
N LEU A 276 0.01 5.36 -20.84
CA LEU A 276 0.69 6.08 -21.91
C LEU A 276 1.24 5.11 -22.96
N MET A 277 1.98 4.08 -22.54
CA MET A 277 2.61 3.13 -23.46
C MET A 277 1.59 2.31 -24.28
N LEU A 278 0.38 2.12 -23.75
CA LEU A 278 -0.66 1.32 -24.41
C LEU A 278 -1.62 2.15 -25.26
N LEU A 279 -1.98 3.35 -24.80
CA LEU A 279 -2.97 4.23 -25.42
C LEU A 279 -2.32 5.30 -26.31
N GLY A 280 -1.08 5.68 -26.02
CA GLY A 280 -0.29 6.62 -26.82
C GLY A 280 -0.59 8.10 -26.56
N GLU A 281 -1.39 8.43 -25.55
CA GLU A 281 -1.89 9.78 -25.31
C GLU A 281 -1.33 10.37 -24.00
N PHE A 282 -0.71 11.55 -24.06
CA PHE A 282 -0.35 12.29 -22.86
C PHE A 282 -1.59 12.93 -22.25
N GLN A 283 -2.00 12.45 -21.08
CA GLN A 283 -3.15 12.95 -20.33
C GLN A 283 -3.04 12.64 -18.83
N SER A 284 -3.97 13.17 -18.04
CA SER A 284 -4.11 12.76 -16.64
C SER A 284 -4.66 11.34 -16.57
N TYR A 285 -3.78 10.40 -16.28
CA TYR A 285 -4.11 9.02 -15.91
C TYR A 285 -4.27 8.87 -14.40
N TRP A 286 -4.24 9.97 -13.66
CA TRP A 286 -4.58 10.03 -12.26
C TRP A 286 -6.11 10.09 -12.06
N SER A 287 -6.82 10.76 -12.96
CA SER A 287 -8.25 11.10 -12.83
C SER A 287 -9.09 10.64 -14.02
N GLN A 288 -9.57 9.39 -13.99
CA GLN A 288 -10.58 8.97 -14.99
C GLN A 288 -12.01 9.43 -14.64
N THR A 289 -12.17 10.37 -13.69
CA THR A 289 -13.21 11.43 -13.57
C THR A 289 -13.17 12.02 -12.14
N GLY A 290 -13.26 13.34 -11.98
CA GLY A 290 -13.64 14.01 -10.71
C GLY A 290 -12.68 13.92 -9.51
N THR A 291 -11.38 13.66 -9.69
CA THR A 291 -10.48 13.38 -8.55
C THR A 291 -10.06 14.65 -7.80
N TYR A 292 -10.11 15.82 -8.43
CA TYR A 292 -9.98 17.11 -7.74
C TYR A 292 -11.05 17.31 -6.64
N GLU A 293 -12.22 16.68 -6.75
CA GLU A 293 -13.27 16.72 -5.73
C GLU A 293 -12.79 16.17 -4.38
N SER A 294 -11.78 15.29 -4.39
CA SER A 294 -11.19 14.75 -3.17
C SER A 294 -10.21 15.72 -2.48
N ILE A 295 -9.57 16.62 -3.23
CA ILE A 295 -8.61 17.59 -2.68
C ILE A 295 -9.27 18.93 -2.31
N ILE A 296 -10.36 19.32 -2.98
CA ILE A 296 -11.07 20.57 -2.71
C ILE A 296 -11.45 20.72 -1.22
N PRO A 297 -12.09 19.72 -0.56
CA PRO A 297 -12.44 19.82 0.86
C PRO A 297 -11.23 19.96 1.78
N LEU A 298 -10.05 19.48 1.37
CA LEU A 298 -8.81 19.60 2.13
C LEU A 298 -8.20 21.00 1.98
N ILE A 299 -8.09 21.48 0.74
CA ILE A 299 -7.54 22.81 0.41
C ILE A 299 -8.42 23.92 1.00
N ASN A 300 -9.74 23.76 0.94
CA ASN A 300 -10.69 24.74 1.47
C ASN A 300 -10.66 24.92 2.99
N LYS A 301 -10.04 23.99 3.75
CA LYS A 301 -9.79 24.24 5.18
C LYS A 301 -8.90 25.46 5.40
N ASN A 302 -8.06 25.78 4.40
CA ASN A 302 -7.17 26.94 4.35
C ASN A 302 -6.41 27.24 5.65
N PHE A 303 -5.99 26.21 6.38
CA PHE A 303 -5.20 26.37 7.60
C PHE A 303 -3.91 27.13 7.27
N ASP A 304 -3.55 28.12 8.09
CA ASP A 304 -2.25 28.82 8.05
C ASP A 304 -1.76 29.23 6.64
N GLY A 305 -2.67 29.64 5.75
CA GLY A 305 -2.31 30.02 4.37
C GLY A 305 -2.06 28.84 3.42
N LEU A 306 -2.69 27.69 3.66
CA LEU A 306 -2.61 26.50 2.81
C LEU A 306 -2.90 26.80 1.32
N LYS A 307 -3.91 27.63 1.01
CA LYS A 307 -4.21 28.00 -0.39
C LYS A 307 -3.01 28.71 -1.05
N THR A 308 -2.39 29.66 -0.35
CA THR A 308 -1.19 30.36 -0.84
C THR A 308 -0.02 29.40 -1.06
N ALA A 309 0.17 28.43 -0.17
CA ALA A 309 1.17 27.39 -0.35
C ALA A 309 0.90 26.51 -1.60
N VAL A 310 -0.36 26.17 -1.85
CA VAL A 310 -0.76 25.42 -3.05
C VAL A 310 -0.47 26.22 -4.32
N ILE A 311 -0.85 27.50 -4.37
CA ILE A 311 -0.60 28.39 -5.52
C ILE A 311 0.90 28.53 -5.81
N ALA A 312 1.73 28.64 -4.77
CA ALA A 312 3.19 28.65 -4.93
C ALA A 312 3.70 27.35 -5.59
N MET A 313 3.20 26.18 -5.15
CA MET A 313 3.57 24.90 -5.76
C MET A 313 3.04 24.72 -7.20
N ILE A 314 1.86 25.27 -7.52
CA ILE A 314 1.35 25.36 -8.91
C ILE A 314 2.30 26.17 -9.78
N SER A 315 2.93 27.19 -9.22
CA SER A 315 3.94 28.01 -9.91
C SER A 315 5.32 27.35 -9.99
N GLY A 316 5.51 26.18 -9.36
CA GLY A 316 6.75 25.40 -9.38
C GLY A 316 7.62 25.52 -8.12
N ASP A 317 7.17 26.24 -7.10
CA ASP A 317 7.91 26.36 -5.84
C ASP A 317 7.81 25.09 -4.98
N GLU A 318 8.74 24.94 -4.04
CA GLU A 318 8.66 23.96 -2.96
C GLU A 318 8.31 24.66 -1.63
N VAL A 319 7.45 24.02 -0.82
CA VAL A 319 6.99 24.59 0.47
C VAL A 319 7.50 23.74 1.62
N ASN A 320 8.03 24.37 2.68
CA ASN A 320 8.44 23.66 3.89
C ASN A 320 7.24 23.00 4.60
N VAL A 321 7.40 21.73 4.99
CA VAL A 321 6.36 20.92 5.65
C VAL A 321 6.93 20.16 6.84
N ARG A 322 6.39 20.41 8.04
CA ARG A 322 6.69 19.62 9.24
C ARG A 322 5.71 18.45 9.36
N THR A 323 6.16 17.27 8.94
CA THR A 323 5.30 16.06 8.88
C THR A 323 5.03 15.39 10.23
N ALA A 324 5.72 15.81 11.30
CA ALA A 324 5.66 15.16 12.60
C ALA A 324 4.29 15.24 13.27
N THR A 325 3.54 16.32 13.04
CA THR A 325 2.25 16.60 13.68
C THR A 325 1.10 15.76 13.12
N PHE A 326 1.23 15.25 11.89
CA PHE A 326 0.21 14.49 11.20
C PHE A 326 -0.12 13.20 11.96
N GLN A 327 -1.42 12.96 12.20
CA GLN A 327 -1.90 11.82 12.99
C GLN A 327 -2.17 10.56 12.16
N ASN A 328 -1.92 10.61 10.85
CA ASN A 328 -2.16 9.52 9.91
C ASN A 328 -3.65 9.16 9.82
N ASP A 329 -4.51 10.18 9.73
CA ASP A 329 -5.96 10.03 9.49
C ASP A 329 -6.50 11.16 8.60
N MET A 330 -7.79 11.10 8.26
CA MET A 330 -8.44 12.00 7.30
C MET A 330 -9.16 13.20 7.95
N ILE A 331 -9.13 13.34 9.28
CA ILE A 331 -9.99 14.31 9.99
C ILE A 331 -9.24 15.15 11.03
N THR A 332 -8.13 14.67 11.57
CA THR A 332 -7.39 15.32 12.65
C THR A 332 -6.29 16.21 12.08
N PHE A 333 -6.66 17.39 11.57
CA PHE A 333 -5.73 18.40 11.07
C PHE A 333 -5.61 19.55 12.07
N ARG A 334 -4.37 19.94 12.41
CA ARG A 334 -4.07 21.07 13.32
C ARG A 334 -3.55 22.30 12.60
N ASN A 335 -2.94 22.12 11.44
CA ASN A 335 -2.25 23.16 10.68
C ASN A 335 -2.17 22.76 9.19
N LYS A 336 -1.60 23.64 8.36
CA LYS A 336 -1.38 23.37 6.93
C LYS A 336 -0.49 22.15 6.68
N ASP A 337 0.50 21.92 7.54
CA ASP A 337 1.51 20.87 7.35
C ASP A 337 0.90 19.48 7.47
N ASP A 338 -0.12 19.30 8.33
CA ASP A 338 -0.89 18.05 8.43
C ASP A 338 -1.63 17.74 7.11
N VAL A 339 -2.22 18.76 6.48
CA VAL A 339 -2.91 18.61 5.19
C VAL A 339 -1.93 18.32 4.07
N LEU A 340 -0.82 19.05 4.00
CA LEU A 340 0.23 18.82 3.00
C LEU A 340 0.85 17.41 3.16
N THR A 341 1.04 16.96 4.40
CA THR A 341 1.54 15.60 4.67
C THR A 341 0.56 14.53 4.20
N LEU A 342 -0.74 14.73 4.41
CA LEU A 342 -1.77 13.84 3.86
C LEU A 342 -1.72 13.81 2.32
N LEU A 343 -1.64 14.98 1.67
CA LEU A 343 -1.57 15.07 0.21
C LEU A 343 -0.33 14.34 -0.37
N VAL A 344 0.79 14.30 0.37
CA VAL A 344 1.95 13.46 0.00
C VAL A 344 1.60 11.97 0.03
N HIS A 345 0.95 11.50 1.09
CA HIS A 345 0.55 10.08 1.18
C HIS A 345 -0.51 9.69 0.13
N LEU A 346 -1.40 10.61 -0.21
CA LEU A 346 -2.37 10.43 -1.29
C LEU A 346 -1.73 10.45 -2.68
N GLY A 347 -0.49 10.93 -2.80
CA GLY A 347 0.25 11.04 -4.07
C GLY A 347 0.03 12.34 -4.83
N TYR A 348 -0.71 13.31 -4.28
CA TYR A 348 -0.87 14.63 -4.90
C TYR A 348 0.35 15.53 -4.72
N LEU A 349 1.18 15.28 -3.71
CA LEU A 349 2.45 15.99 -3.54
C LEU A 349 3.59 14.99 -3.46
N ALA A 350 4.77 15.39 -3.95
CA ALA A 350 6.02 14.75 -3.64
C ALA A 350 6.66 15.43 -2.42
N TYR A 351 7.53 14.69 -1.72
CA TYR A 351 8.24 15.18 -0.55
C TYR A 351 9.75 15.06 -0.73
N ASN A 352 10.46 16.16 -0.57
CA ASN A 352 11.91 16.17 -0.52
C ASN A 352 12.38 16.00 0.91
N GLN A 353 12.79 14.79 1.27
CA GLN A 353 13.22 14.45 2.63
C GLN A 353 14.41 15.30 3.11
N SER A 354 15.34 15.67 2.22
CA SER A 354 16.54 16.43 2.59
C SER A 354 16.25 17.89 2.90
N ARG A 355 15.33 18.51 2.15
CA ARG A 355 14.91 19.91 2.31
C ARG A 355 13.72 20.06 3.25
N GLN A 356 13.05 18.96 3.58
CA GLN A 356 11.79 18.92 4.32
C GLN A 356 10.68 19.76 3.67
N THR A 357 10.61 19.69 2.34
CA THR A 357 9.67 20.45 1.52
C THR A 357 8.73 19.52 0.75
N ALA A 358 7.54 20.01 0.43
CA ALA A 358 6.59 19.37 -0.48
C ALA A 358 6.45 20.20 -1.77
N TYR A 359 6.12 19.53 -2.86
CA TYR A 359 5.93 20.13 -4.19
C TYR A 359 4.98 19.29 -5.05
N ILE A 360 4.44 19.88 -6.10
CA ILE A 360 3.65 19.16 -7.10
C ILE A 360 4.62 18.37 -8.00
N PRO A 361 4.48 17.04 -8.10
CA PRO A 361 5.50 16.19 -8.71
C PRO A 361 5.67 16.46 -10.20
N ASN A 362 4.58 16.54 -10.95
CA ASN A 362 4.60 16.47 -12.40
C ASN A 362 3.42 17.25 -13.02
N GLU A 363 3.37 17.32 -14.35
CA GLU A 363 2.33 18.07 -15.06
C GLU A 363 0.94 17.44 -14.91
N GLU A 364 0.85 16.11 -14.87
CA GLU A 364 -0.39 15.37 -14.61
C GLU A 364 -1.07 15.86 -13.32
N ILE A 365 -0.33 15.91 -12.22
CA ILE A 365 -0.86 16.34 -10.93
C ILE A 365 -1.05 17.86 -10.86
N ARG A 366 -0.23 18.65 -11.57
CA ARG A 366 -0.39 20.11 -11.63
C ARG A 366 -1.76 20.49 -12.19
N MET A 367 -2.21 19.81 -13.24
CA MET A 367 -3.54 20.05 -13.81
C MET A 367 -4.66 19.78 -12.81
N GLU A 368 -4.55 18.73 -11.98
CA GLU A 368 -5.56 18.45 -10.93
C GLU A 368 -5.69 19.61 -9.92
N PHE A 369 -4.58 20.27 -9.57
CA PHE A 369 -4.61 21.43 -8.67
C PHE A 369 -5.18 22.68 -9.36
N ILE A 370 -4.87 22.89 -10.64
CA ILE A 370 -5.43 24.00 -11.43
C ILE A 370 -6.95 23.85 -11.57
N ASP A 371 -7.43 22.65 -11.88
CA ASP A 371 -8.86 22.37 -11.98
C ASP A 371 -9.56 22.57 -10.62
N ALA A 372 -8.94 22.11 -9.53
CA ALA A 372 -9.44 22.35 -8.18
C ALA A 372 -9.55 23.85 -7.86
N GLU A 373 -8.55 24.65 -8.23
CA GLU A 373 -8.52 26.10 -8.01
C GLU A 373 -9.62 26.81 -8.80
N CYS A 374 -9.78 26.49 -10.09
CA CYS A 374 -10.85 27.05 -10.93
C CYS A 374 -12.25 26.77 -10.35
N VAL A 375 -12.47 25.57 -9.81
CA VAL A 375 -13.73 25.22 -9.15
C VAL A 375 -13.92 26.03 -7.87
N ILE A 376 -12.88 26.16 -7.03
CA ILE A 376 -12.93 26.94 -5.79
C ILE A 376 -13.27 28.41 -6.07
N GLU A 377 -12.62 29.05 -7.06
CA GLU A 377 -12.92 30.43 -7.43
C GLU A 377 -14.36 30.63 -7.91
N THR A 378 -14.92 29.63 -8.59
CA THR A 378 -16.30 29.69 -9.10
C THR A 378 -17.30 29.70 -7.94
N TYR A 379 -17.05 28.92 -6.88
CA TYR A 379 -17.90 28.90 -5.68
C TYR A 379 -17.74 30.15 -4.80
N GLU A 380 -16.59 30.81 -4.79
CA GLU A 380 -16.39 32.06 -4.01
C GLU A 380 -17.03 33.29 -4.68
N LYS A 381 -17.40 33.21 -5.96
CA LYS A 381 -18.08 34.29 -6.72
C LYS A 381 -19.61 34.22 -6.65
N ILE A 382 -20.19 33.18 -6.05
CA ILE A 382 -21.63 32.95 -5.84
C ILE A 382 -21.93 33.21 -4.36
#